data_AF-A0A150RUF0-F1
#
_entry.id   AF-A0A150RUF0-F1
#
_cell.length_a   1.000
_cell.length_b   1.000
_cell.length_c   1.000
_cell.angle_alpha   90.00
_cell.angle_beta   90.00
_cell.angle_gamma   90.00
#
_symmetry.space_group_name_H-M   'P 1'
#
loop_
_entity.id
_entity.type
_entity.pdbx_description
1 polymer ?
#
loop_
_entity_poly.entity_id
_entity_poly.type
_entity_poly.pdbx_seq_one_letter_code
_entity_poly.pdbx_strand_id
1 'polypeptide(L)'
;MGHYSNYTAKVLQEVSKHGLEHRSMFGLTPLMMAAEAGNVALVETLIERGARLDAVDSLGCMPVHFALRRTFKDSSYAREKLGPLFALLCPTSIDLEVDDKRLRLTRAQGEFLLLLLMVARVHDLHAGVKRYHGFQAAHVDESLLSAFPRSVIPEERRRRVYWNGELARAEVSSSYKPARKLWRRERQGHYMPSTVGVRVAGEAGKPDTYVPLDRLLGCDILEEQGAPDAASRAHVTSPS
;
A
#
# COMPACT_ATOMS: atom_id res chain seq x y z
N MET A 1 -12.42 -2.96 -29.05
CA MET A 1 -12.23 -1.54 -28.67
C MET A 1 -13.46 -0.86 -28.03
N GLY A 2 -14.66 -1.48 -27.98
CA GLY A 2 -15.89 -0.79 -27.52
C GLY A 2 -16.16 -0.67 -26.00
N HIS A 3 -15.60 -1.54 -25.16
CA HIS A 3 -15.93 -1.56 -23.72
C HIS A 3 -15.27 -0.45 -22.89
N TYR A 4 -14.02 -0.06 -23.22
CA TYR A 4 -13.27 0.96 -22.47
C TYR A 4 -13.77 2.39 -22.73
N SER A 5 -14.31 2.64 -23.93
CA SER A 5 -14.88 3.95 -24.29
C SER A 5 -16.12 4.27 -23.45
N ASN A 6 -17.00 3.29 -23.27
CA ASN A 6 -18.22 3.44 -22.47
C ASN A 6 -17.92 3.65 -20.97
N TYR A 7 -16.92 2.94 -20.43
CA TYR A 7 -16.46 3.15 -19.05
C TYR A 7 -15.94 4.57 -18.82
N THR A 8 -15.09 5.08 -19.73
CA THR A 8 -14.50 6.43 -19.63
C THR A 8 -15.58 7.50 -19.63
N ALA A 9 -16.53 7.43 -20.57
CA ALA A 9 -17.63 8.37 -20.68
C ALA A 9 -18.48 8.37 -19.40
N LYS A 10 -18.78 7.19 -18.85
CA LYS A 10 -19.55 7.06 -17.60
C LYS A 10 -18.83 7.70 -16.42
N VAL A 11 -17.53 7.45 -16.23
CA VAL A 11 -16.77 8.05 -15.12
C VAL A 11 -16.76 9.58 -15.25
N LEU A 12 -16.54 10.11 -16.45
CA LEU A 12 -16.55 11.56 -16.67
C LEU A 12 -17.92 12.19 -16.43
N GLN A 13 -19.00 11.49 -16.80
CA GLN A 13 -20.36 11.94 -16.51
C GLN A 13 -20.63 12.00 -14.99
N GLU A 14 -20.26 10.96 -14.25
CA GLU A 14 -20.40 10.95 -12.78
C GLU A 14 -19.56 12.05 -12.13
N VAL A 15 -18.33 12.29 -12.62
CA VAL A 15 -17.48 13.40 -12.16
C VAL A 15 -18.15 14.75 -12.41
N SER A 16 -18.74 14.96 -13.59
CA SER A 16 -19.46 16.20 -13.90
C SER A 16 -20.68 16.42 -13.01
N LYS A 17 -21.31 15.35 -12.53
CA LYS A 17 -22.51 15.41 -11.69
C LYS A 17 -22.20 15.53 -10.19
N HIS A 18 -21.17 14.85 -9.73
CA HIS A 18 -20.90 14.64 -8.30
C HIS A 18 -19.54 15.20 -7.83
N GLY A 19 -18.70 15.70 -8.74
CA GLY A 19 -17.36 16.22 -8.45
C GLY A 19 -16.26 15.17 -8.58
N LEU A 20 -14.99 15.60 -8.54
CA LEU A 20 -13.82 14.72 -8.75
C LEU A 20 -13.58 13.75 -7.59
N GLU A 21 -14.03 14.11 -6.39
CA GLU A 21 -13.79 13.35 -5.15
C GLU A 21 -15.02 12.57 -4.68
N HIS A 22 -16.05 12.44 -5.52
CA HIS A 22 -17.19 11.59 -5.19
C HIS A 22 -16.73 10.15 -4.99
N ARG A 23 -17.44 9.39 -4.15
CA ARG A 23 -17.09 8.00 -3.85
C ARG A 23 -18.12 7.05 -4.44
N SER A 24 -17.65 5.98 -5.06
CA SER A 24 -18.50 4.86 -5.49
C SER A 24 -19.07 4.11 -4.29
N MET A 25 -19.96 3.14 -4.53
CA MET A 25 -20.47 2.26 -3.47
C MET A 25 -19.39 1.46 -2.72
N PHE A 26 -18.19 1.35 -3.31
CA PHE A 26 -17.02 0.73 -2.69
C PHE A 26 -16.09 1.74 -1.98
N GLY A 27 -16.51 3.00 -1.85
CA GLY A 27 -15.72 4.06 -1.22
C GLY A 27 -14.57 4.59 -2.08
N LEU A 28 -14.54 4.30 -3.39
CA LEU A 28 -13.44 4.64 -4.29
C LEU A 28 -13.69 5.95 -5.03
N THR A 29 -12.65 6.78 -5.19
CA THR A 29 -12.70 7.96 -6.05
C THR A 29 -12.60 7.59 -7.54
N PRO A 30 -13.08 8.43 -8.46
CA PRO A 30 -12.86 8.31 -9.90
C PRO A 30 -11.41 8.01 -10.28
N LEU A 31 -10.45 8.67 -9.63
CA LEU A 31 -9.04 8.49 -9.90
C LEU A 31 -8.54 7.09 -9.49
N MET A 32 -9.01 6.56 -8.35
CA MET A 32 -8.70 5.18 -7.94
C MET A 32 -9.26 4.16 -8.93
N MET A 33 -10.51 4.35 -9.39
CA MET A 33 -11.14 3.45 -10.35
C MET A 33 -10.45 3.51 -11.73
N ALA A 34 -10.04 4.70 -12.18
CA ALA A 34 -9.27 4.87 -13.42
C ALA A 34 -7.87 4.22 -13.31
N ALA A 35 -7.22 4.36 -12.16
CA ALA A 35 -5.94 3.76 -11.85
C ALA A 35 -6.00 2.22 -11.76
N GLU A 36 -7.08 1.63 -11.27
CA GLU A 36 -7.28 0.17 -11.28
C GLU A 36 -7.54 -0.36 -12.70
N ALA A 37 -8.30 0.40 -13.50
CA ALA A 37 -8.66 0.03 -14.87
C ALA A 37 -7.51 0.17 -15.88
N GLY A 38 -6.39 0.79 -15.51
CA GLY A 38 -5.26 1.00 -16.42
C GLY A 38 -5.47 2.06 -17.48
N ASN A 39 -6.47 2.92 -17.29
CA ASN A 39 -6.85 3.93 -18.27
C ASN A 39 -6.01 5.19 -18.07
N VAL A 40 -4.79 5.18 -18.62
CA VAL A 40 -3.82 6.27 -18.50
C VAL A 40 -4.40 7.62 -18.93
N ALA A 41 -5.10 7.66 -20.08
CA ALA A 41 -5.69 8.90 -20.59
C ALA A 41 -6.77 9.48 -19.67
N LEU A 42 -7.60 8.62 -19.05
CA LEU A 42 -8.58 9.07 -18.06
C LEU A 42 -7.88 9.56 -16.77
N VAL A 43 -6.81 8.88 -16.35
CA VAL A 43 -6.00 9.33 -15.20
C VAL A 43 -5.43 10.72 -15.46
N GLU A 44 -4.81 10.95 -16.61
CA GLU A 44 -4.30 12.28 -17.02
C GLU A 44 -5.42 13.32 -16.99
N THR A 45 -6.57 13.03 -17.63
CA THR A 45 -7.72 13.93 -17.66
C THR A 45 -8.22 14.30 -16.25
N LEU A 46 -8.28 13.33 -15.33
CA LEU A 46 -8.73 13.57 -13.96
C LEU A 46 -7.71 14.40 -13.16
N ILE A 47 -6.41 14.15 -13.35
CA ILE A 47 -5.33 14.94 -12.73
C ILE A 47 -5.36 16.38 -13.24
N GLU A 48 -5.50 16.59 -14.55
CA GLU A 48 -5.63 17.91 -15.17
C GLU A 48 -6.83 18.70 -14.64
N ARG A 49 -7.91 18.00 -14.28
CA ARG A 49 -9.09 18.59 -13.64
C ARG A 49 -8.91 18.87 -12.14
N GLY A 50 -7.80 18.44 -11.53
CA GLY A 50 -7.49 18.69 -10.12
C GLY A 50 -7.89 17.56 -9.17
N ALA A 51 -8.03 16.32 -9.66
CA ALA A 51 -8.28 15.17 -8.79
C ALA A 51 -7.13 14.97 -7.79
N ARG A 52 -7.48 14.63 -6.54
CA ARG A 52 -6.51 14.44 -5.47
C ARG A 52 -5.73 13.13 -5.62
N LEU A 53 -4.41 13.24 -5.72
CA LEU A 53 -3.50 12.08 -5.77
C LEU A 53 -3.35 11.39 -4.40
N ASP A 54 -3.66 12.10 -3.32
CA ASP A 54 -3.50 11.69 -1.92
C ASP A 54 -4.81 11.22 -1.26
N ALA A 55 -5.91 11.19 -2.01
CA ALA A 55 -7.18 10.66 -1.49
C ALA A 55 -7.01 9.18 -1.11
N VAL A 56 -7.57 8.77 0.03
CA VAL A 56 -7.48 7.38 0.53
C VAL A 56 -8.84 6.73 0.68
N ASP A 57 -8.94 5.43 0.40
CA ASP A 57 -10.11 4.61 0.73
C ASP A 57 -10.17 4.31 2.24
N SER A 58 -11.12 3.47 2.66
CA SER A 58 -11.27 3.07 4.07
C SER A 58 -10.11 2.24 4.64
N LEU A 59 -9.22 1.72 3.79
CA LEU A 59 -8.01 0.98 4.18
C LEU A 59 -6.74 1.80 3.93
N GLY A 60 -6.84 3.13 3.76
CA GLY A 60 -5.68 3.98 3.55
C GLY A 60 -5.05 3.89 2.15
N CYS A 61 -5.69 3.24 1.19
CA CYS A 61 -5.15 3.07 -0.16
C CYS A 61 -5.39 4.31 -1.02
N MET A 62 -4.30 4.97 -1.41
CA MET A 62 -4.21 5.97 -2.50
C MET A 62 -4.37 5.38 -3.91
N PRO A 63 -4.69 6.18 -4.95
CA PRO A 63 -4.78 5.74 -6.35
C PRO A 63 -3.62 4.89 -6.87
N VAL A 64 -2.36 5.21 -6.50
CA VAL A 64 -1.19 4.40 -6.92
C VAL A 64 -1.27 2.94 -6.43
N HIS A 65 -1.88 2.69 -5.27
CA HIS A 65 -2.05 1.34 -4.74
C HIS A 65 -3.03 0.52 -5.59
N PHE A 66 -4.02 1.16 -6.20
CA PHE A 66 -4.95 0.49 -7.12
C PHE A 66 -4.26 0.05 -8.41
N ALA A 67 -3.37 0.90 -8.96
CA ALA A 67 -2.54 0.53 -10.09
C ALA A 67 -1.59 -0.64 -9.74
N LEU A 68 -0.91 -0.60 -8.59
CA LEU A 68 -0.04 -1.69 -8.13
C LEU A 68 -0.83 -2.97 -7.85
N ARG A 69 -2.01 -2.88 -7.23
CA ARG A 69 -2.87 -4.04 -6.92
C ARG A 69 -3.24 -4.82 -8.18
N ARG A 70 -3.54 -4.12 -9.29
CA ARG A 70 -3.86 -4.76 -10.57
C ARG A 70 -2.70 -5.58 -11.14
N THR A 71 -1.45 -5.19 -10.88
CA THR A 71 -0.25 -5.89 -11.38
C THR A 71 -0.10 -7.32 -10.84
N PHE A 72 -0.64 -7.60 -9.65
CA PHE A 72 -0.62 -8.94 -9.05
C PHE A 72 -1.63 -9.89 -9.70
N LYS A 73 -2.62 -9.35 -10.41
CA LYS A 73 -3.67 -10.10 -11.10
C LYS A 73 -3.40 -10.22 -12.59
N ASP A 74 -2.57 -9.34 -13.13
CA ASP A 74 -2.37 -9.16 -14.56
C ASP A 74 -0.95 -8.66 -14.87
N SER A 75 -0.12 -9.55 -15.41
CA SER A 75 1.27 -9.21 -15.73
C SER A 75 1.42 -8.36 -17.00
N SER A 76 0.47 -8.43 -17.94
CA SER A 76 0.52 -7.54 -19.13
C SER A 76 0.17 -6.11 -18.71
N TYR A 77 -0.78 -5.95 -17.78
CA TYR A 77 -1.04 -4.66 -17.14
C TYR A 77 0.22 -4.03 -16.56
N ALA A 78 1.01 -4.82 -15.82
CA ALA A 78 2.26 -4.34 -15.22
C ALA A 78 3.25 -3.84 -16.30
N ARG A 79 3.40 -4.59 -17.39
CA ARG A 79 4.32 -4.23 -18.49
C ARG A 79 3.86 -3.00 -19.26
N GLU A 80 2.56 -2.88 -19.51
CA GLU A 80 2.02 -1.88 -20.44
C GLU A 80 1.55 -0.59 -19.77
N LYS A 81 0.97 -0.67 -18.57
CA LYS A 81 0.23 0.44 -17.95
C LYS A 81 0.93 0.99 -16.71
N LEU A 82 1.66 0.16 -15.98
CA LEU A 82 2.22 0.58 -14.70
C LEU A 82 3.23 1.72 -14.83
N GLY A 83 4.09 1.72 -15.85
CA GLY A 83 5.13 2.76 -16.01
C GLY A 83 4.56 4.18 -16.03
N PRO A 84 3.67 4.51 -16.98
CA PRO A 84 2.99 5.81 -17.04
C PRO A 84 2.17 6.11 -15.78
N LEU A 85 1.38 5.15 -15.29
CA LEU A 85 0.54 5.35 -14.11
C LEU A 85 1.36 5.63 -12.86
N PHE A 86 2.49 4.93 -12.66
CA PHE A 86 3.37 5.16 -11.54
C PHE A 86 4.05 6.53 -11.64
N ALA A 87 4.39 6.99 -12.84
CA ALA A 87 4.92 8.34 -13.02
C ALA A 87 3.91 9.43 -12.61
N LEU A 88 2.64 9.26 -12.99
CA LEU A 88 1.55 10.20 -12.73
C LEU A 88 1.06 10.18 -11.27
N LEU A 89 0.90 8.99 -10.69
CA LEU A 89 0.17 8.80 -9.43
C LEU A 89 1.07 8.66 -8.20
N CYS A 90 2.32 8.22 -8.38
CA CYS A 90 3.17 7.90 -7.24
C CYS A 90 3.54 9.19 -6.49
N PRO A 91 3.52 9.22 -5.15
CA PRO A 91 4.06 10.35 -4.42
C PRO A 91 5.58 10.46 -4.59
N THR A 92 6.15 11.64 -4.44
CA THR A 92 7.62 11.84 -4.46
C THR A 92 8.27 11.34 -3.17
N SER A 93 7.54 11.45 -2.06
CA SER A 93 7.93 10.93 -0.76
C SER A 93 6.74 10.56 0.11
N ILE A 94 6.97 9.68 1.09
CA ILE A 94 6.05 9.39 2.18
C ILE A 94 6.73 9.88 3.46
N ASP A 95 6.04 10.76 4.18
CA ASP A 95 6.48 11.23 5.49
C ASP A 95 5.96 10.26 6.55
N LEU A 96 6.87 9.75 7.36
CA LEU A 96 6.65 8.76 8.40
C LEU A 96 7.14 9.29 9.75
N GLU A 97 6.64 8.67 10.81
CA GLU A 97 7.09 8.87 12.17
C GLU A 97 7.45 7.52 12.80
N VAL A 98 8.69 7.41 13.28
CA VAL A 98 9.26 6.20 13.88
C VAL A 98 9.98 6.63 15.16
N ASP A 99 9.61 6.05 16.31
CA ASP A 99 10.15 6.41 17.63
C ASP A 99 10.16 7.94 17.87
N ASP A 100 9.03 8.62 17.60
CA ASP A 100 8.86 10.09 17.71
C ASP A 100 9.80 10.91 16.81
N LYS A 101 10.42 10.28 15.81
CA LYS A 101 11.30 10.93 14.84
C LYS A 101 10.70 10.92 13.46
N ARG A 102 10.77 12.08 12.80
CA ARG A 102 10.36 12.23 11.39
C ARG A 102 11.33 11.49 10.48
N LEU A 103 10.78 10.62 9.64
CA LEU A 103 11.48 9.86 8.62
C LEU A 103 10.81 10.13 7.28
N ARG A 104 11.59 10.54 6.28
CA ARG A 104 11.09 10.70 4.92
C ARG A 104 11.60 9.55 4.04
N LEU A 105 10.66 8.78 3.47
CA LEU A 105 10.97 7.81 2.43
C LEU A 105 10.76 8.43 1.06
N THR A 106 11.75 8.30 0.17
CA THR A 106 11.69 8.80 -1.21
C THR A 106 11.74 7.63 -2.19
N ARG A 107 11.34 7.86 -3.45
CA ARG A 107 11.37 6.84 -4.52
C ARG A 107 12.76 6.21 -4.72
N ALA A 108 13.84 6.89 -4.33
CA ALA A 108 15.19 6.39 -4.41
C ALA A 108 15.51 5.28 -3.38
N GLN A 109 14.66 5.04 -2.38
CA GLN A 109 14.85 4.00 -1.38
C GLN A 109 14.04 2.75 -1.74
N GLY A 110 14.58 1.55 -1.54
CA GLY A 110 13.85 0.31 -1.82
C GLY A 110 12.64 0.16 -0.91
N GLU A 111 12.77 0.57 0.34
CA GLU A 111 11.69 0.53 1.34
C GLU A 111 10.45 1.32 0.92
N PHE A 112 10.62 2.39 0.15
CA PHE A 112 9.50 3.16 -0.37
C PHE A 112 8.59 2.30 -1.26
N LEU A 113 9.16 1.56 -2.22
CA LEU A 113 8.37 0.70 -3.08
C LEU A 113 7.80 -0.49 -2.32
N LEU A 114 8.57 -1.08 -1.39
CA LEU A 114 8.08 -2.16 -0.54
C LEU A 114 6.85 -1.73 0.25
N LEU A 115 6.87 -0.54 0.84
CA LEU A 115 5.74 0.00 1.60
C LEU A 115 4.50 0.13 0.72
N LEU A 116 4.64 0.70 -0.49
CA LEU A 116 3.53 0.78 -1.44
C LEU A 116 3.00 -0.60 -1.85
N LEU A 117 3.88 -1.58 -2.08
CA LEU A 117 3.47 -2.94 -2.44
C LEU A 117 2.76 -3.64 -1.27
N MET A 118 3.23 -3.43 -0.03
CA MET A 118 2.59 -3.95 1.19
C MET A 118 1.16 -3.43 1.34
N VAL A 119 0.97 -2.12 1.19
CA VAL A 119 -0.35 -1.47 1.28
C VAL A 119 -1.24 -1.89 0.10
N ALA A 120 -0.73 -1.94 -1.12
CA ALA A 120 -1.50 -2.40 -2.29
C ALA A 120 -1.99 -3.85 -2.15
N ARG A 121 -1.26 -4.67 -1.41
CA ARG A 121 -1.57 -6.08 -1.13
C ARG A 121 -2.48 -6.27 0.07
N VAL A 122 -2.76 -5.24 0.85
CA VAL A 122 -3.56 -5.38 2.07
C VAL A 122 -4.93 -5.96 1.76
N HIS A 123 -5.63 -5.46 0.75
CA HIS A 123 -6.96 -5.95 0.35
C HIS A 123 -6.98 -7.45 0.00
N ASP A 124 -6.02 -7.93 -0.79
CA ASP A 124 -5.96 -9.34 -1.21
C ASP A 124 -5.62 -10.29 -0.03
N LEU A 125 -5.00 -9.76 1.03
CA LEU A 125 -4.67 -10.51 2.24
C LEU A 125 -5.79 -10.44 3.31
N HIS A 126 -6.72 -9.47 3.18
CA HIS A 126 -7.89 -9.31 4.04
C HIS A 126 -9.17 -9.94 3.45
N ALA A 127 -9.28 -10.02 2.11
CA ALA A 127 -10.45 -10.57 1.43
C ALA A 127 -10.49 -12.11 1.54
N GLY A 128 -11.06 -12.60 2.65
CA GLY A 128 -11.48 -14.01 2.79
C GLY A 128 -10.64 -14.89 3.72
N VAL A 129 -9.67 -14.33 4.46
CA VAL A 129 -8.85 -15.10 5.41
C VAL A 129 -9.05 -14.55 6.82
N LYS A 130 -9.25 -15.43 7.81
CA LYS A 130 -9.38 -15.07 9.23
C LYS A 130 -8.12 -14.43 9.84
N ARG A 131 -6.98 -14.41 9.12
CA ARG A 131 -5.70 -13.90 9.62
C ARG A 131 -4.82 -13.41 8.47
N TYR A 132 -4.36 -12.16 8.56
CA TYR A 132 -3.34 -11.60 7.66
C TYR A 132 -1.99 -12.29 7.95
N HIS A 133 -1.33 -12.83 6.92
CA HIS A 133 -0.11 -13.62 7.12
C HIS A 133 1.20 -12.84 7.00
N GLY A 134 1.18 -11.54 6.66
CA GLY A 134 2.40 -10.77 6.41
C GLY A 134 2.75 -10.68 4.93
N PHE A 135 3.42 -9.58 4.56
CA PHE A 135 4.07 -9.44 3.27
C PHE A 135 5.39 -10.22 3.25
N GLN A 136 5.56 -11.11 2.28
CA GLN A 136 6.81 -11.82 2.04
C GLN A 136 7.61 -11.20 0.89
N ALA A 137 8.93 -11.38 0.93
CA ALA A 137 9.79 -11.11 -0.23
C ALA A 137 9.46 -12.00 -1.44
N ALA A 138 8.80 -13.14 -1.24
CA ALA A 138 8.29 -13.97 -2.33
C ALA A 138 7.18 -13.27 -3.14
N HIS A 139 6.54 -12.21 -2.62
CA HIS A 139 5.65 -11.38 -3.43
C HIS A 139 6.40 -10.44 -4.37
N VAL A 140 7.71 -10.28 -4.20
CA VAL A 140 8.62 -9.58 -5.13
C VAL A 140 9.47 -10.64 -5.84
N ASP A 141 8.78 -11.55 -6.53
CA ASP A 141 9.38 -12.67 -7.25
C ASP A 141 9.88 -12.28 -8.64
N GLU A 142 10.47 -13.24 -9.35
CA GLU A 142 10.99 -13.06 -10.70
C GLU A 142 9.89 -12.67 -11.71
N SER A 143 8.66 -13.14 -11.51
CA SER A 143 7.52 -12.78 -12.37
C SER A 143 7.18 -11.29 -12.23
N LEU A 144 7.06 -10.79 -10.99
CA LEU A 144 6.82 -9.37 -10.73
C LEU A 144 8.00 -8.51 -11.19
N LEU A 145 9.23 -8.92 -10.85
CA LEU A 145 10.45 -8.18 -11.20
C LEU A 145 10.64 -8.08 -12.72
N SER A 146 10.31 -9.14 -13.47
CA SER A 146 10.39 -9.13 -14.93
C SER A 146 9.25 -8.34 -15.57
N ALA A 147 8.05 -8.34 -14.98
CA ALA A 147 6.89 -7.63 -15.51
C ALA A 147 6.93 -6.11 -15.26
N PHE A 148 7.50 -5.67 -14.14
CA PHE A 148 7.57 -4.24 -13.82
C PHE A 148 8.52 -3.52 -14.79
N PRO A 149 8.19 -2.30 -15.25
CA PRO A 149 9.05 -1.52 -16.13
C PRO A 149 10.24 -0.93 -15.35
N ARG A 150 11.34 -0.63 -16.07
CA ARG A 150 12.57 -0.09 -15.48
C ARG A 150 12.39 1.27 -14.81
N SER A 151 11.40 2.04 -15.25
CA SER A 151 11.01 3.30 -14.61
C SER A 151 10.44 3.13 -13.19
N VAL A 152 10.00 1.93 -12.83
CA VAL A 152 9.45 1.61 -11.51
C VAL A 152 10.45 0.81 -10.68
N ILE A 153 11.06 -0.22 -11.28
CA ILE A 153 12.14 -1.00 -10.66
C ILE A 153 13.39 -0.90 -11.52
N PRO A 154 14.36 -0.04 -11.14
CA PRO A 154 15.66 0.05 -11.78
C PRO A 154 16.42 -1.28 -11.78
N GLU A 155 17.34 -1.44 -12.72
CA GLU A 155 18.06 -2.71 -12.97
C GLU A 155 18.79 -3.23 -11.72
N GLU A 156 19.39 -2.35 -10.93
CA GLU A 156 20.12 -2.68 -9.71
C GLU A 156 19.23 -3.29 -8.61
N ARG A 157 17.91 -3.10 -8.68
CA ARG A 157 16.93 -3.64 -7.73
C ARG A 157 16.22 -4.90 -8.23
N ARG A 158 16.54 -5.39 -9.44
CA ARG A 158 15.87 -6.56 -10.05
C ARG A 158 16.39 -7.90 -9.56
N ARG A 159 16.72 -8.00 -8.26
CA ARG A 159 17.21 -9.24 -7.66
C ARG A 159 16.48 -9.48 -6.35
N ARG A 160 15.97 -10.69 -6.16
CA ARG A 160 15.29 -11.08 -4.91
C ARG A 160 16.14 -10.82 -3.66
N VAL A 161 17.46 -11.02 -3.77
CA VAL A 161 18.43 -10.77 -2.68
C VAL A 161 18.43 -9.30 -2.24
N TYR A 162 18.24 -8.35 -3.16
CA TYR A 162 18.13 -6.93 -2.82
C TYR A 162 16.94 -6.68 -1.88
N TRP A 163 15.75 -7.14 -2.28
CA TRP A 163 14.52 -6.95 -1.49
C TRP A 163 14.54 -7.69 -0.16
N ASN A 164 15.16 -8.88 -0.10
CA ASN A 164 15.40 -9.57 1.16
C ASN A 164 16.24 -8.71 2.12
N GLY A 165 17.28 -8.05 1.61
CA GLY A 165 18.14 -7.15 2.38
C GLY A 165 17.41 -5.89 2.85
N GLU A 166 16.58 -5.27 2.00
CA GLU A 166 15.75 -4.11 2.37
C GLU A 166 14.79 -4.45 3.51
N LEU A 167 14.07 -5.57 3.37
CA LEU A 167 13.16 -6.05 4.41
C LEU A 167 13.91 -6.31 5.72
N ALA A 168 15.02 -7.06 5.67
CA ALA A 168 15.79 -7.39 6.86
C ALA A 168 16.36 -6.15 7.58
N ARG A 169 16.91 -5.19 6.83
CA ARG A 169 17.56 -4.00 7.41
C ARG A 169 16.60 -3.04 8.08
N ALA A 170 15.39 -2.91 7.54
CA ALA A 170 14.37 -2.01 8.07
C ALA A 170 13.44 -2.66 9.11
N GLU A 171 13.73 -3.88 9.58
CA GLU A 171 13.02 -4.47 10.71
C GLU A 171 13.24 -3.71 12.03
N VAL A 172 12.22 -3.72 12.90
CA VAL A 172 12.30 -3.16 14.26
C VAL A 172 13.46 -3.75 15.06
N SER A 173 13.69 -5.07 14.95
CA SER A 173 14.73 -5.81 15.65
C SER A 173 16.07 -5.86 14.91
N SER A 174 16.22 -5.12 13.80
CA SER A 174 17.44 -5.13 12.99
C SER A 174 18.64 -4.59 13.77
N SER A 175 19.78 -5.29 13.69
CA SER A 175 21.06 -4.82 14.23
C SER A 175 21.75 -3.79 13.32
N TYR A 176 21.24 -3.59 12.10
CA TYR A 176 21.75 -2.60 11.16
C TYR A 176 21.52 -1.18 11.68
N LYS A 177 22.46 -0.26 11.46
CA LYS A 177 22.33 1.14 11.90
C LYS A 177 22.56 2.11 10.73
N PRO A 178 21.62 3.03 10.44
CA PRO A 178 20.30 3.15 11.06
C PRO A 178 19.29 2.12 10.50
N ALA A 179 18.65 1.34 11.37
CA ALA A 179 17.44 0.60 11.03
C ALA A 179 16.26 1.58 11.04
N ARG A 180 15.49 1.62 9.95
CA ARG A 180 14.32 2.50 9.84
C ARG A 180 13.09 1.97 10.59
N LYS A 181 13.16 0.75 11.15
CA LYS A 181 12.12 0.09 11.96
C LYS A 181 10.73 0.16 11.34
N LEU A 182 10.63 -0.03 10.03
CA LEU A 182 9.40 0.10 9.27
C LEU A 182 8.49 -1.12 9.44
N TRP A 183 9.06 -2.30 9.68
CA TRP A 183 8.32 -3.56 9.74
C TRP A 183 8.70 -4.43 10.93
N ARG A 184 7.72 -5.20 11.41
CA ARG A 184 7.91 -6.28 12.39
C ARG A 184 7.86 -7.63 11.67
N ARG A 185 8.71 -8.56 12.09
CA ARG A 185 8.74 -9.92 11.57
C ARG A 185 7.97 -10.84 12.53
N GLU A 186 6.78 -11.26 12.14
CA GLU A 186 5.93 -12.15 12.93
C GLU A 186 6.43 -13.60 12.92
N ARG A 187 6.95 -14.03 11.77
CA ARG A 187 7.57 -15.34 11.56
C ARG A 187 8.54 -15.27 10.40
N GLN A 188 9.34 -16.32 10.20
CA GLN A 188 10.37 -16.33 9.17
C GLN A 188 9.84 -15.90 7.79
N GLY A 189 10.38 -14.80 7.25
CA GLY A 189 10.04 -14.27 5.94
C GLY A 189 8.71 -13.50 5.84
N HIS A 190 7.97 -13.33 6.95
CA HIS A 190 6.67 -12.66 6.98
C HIS A 190 6.76 -11.36 7.76
N TYR A 191 6.51 -10.26 7.06
CA TYR A 191 6.68 -8.91 7.57
C TYR A 191 5.35 -8.20 7.62
N MET A 192 5.09 -7.54 8.73
CA MET A 192 3.97 -6.62 8.90
C MET A 192 4.52 -5.20 8.96
N PRO A 193 3.78 -4.19 8.49
CA PRO A 193 4.00 -2.84 8.94
C PRO A 193 4.10 -2.79 10.46
N SER A 194 5.08 -2.06 10.98
CA SER A 194 5.16 -1.73 12.40
C SER A 194 4.10 -0.68 12.77
N THR A 195 4.12 -0.18 14.01
CA THR A 195 3.33 0.97 14.46
C THR A 195 3.82 2.31 13.88
N VAL A 196 4.56 2.29 12.77
CA VAL A 196 5.06 3.49 12.08
C VAL A 196 3.90 4.42 11.75
N GLY A 197 3.99 5.68 12.17
CA GLY A 197 3.00 6.69 11.87
C GLY A 197 3.13 7.14 10.42
N VAL A 198 2.04 7.14 9.66
CA VAL A 198 1.99 7.76 8.32
C VAL A 198 1.38 9.14 8.44
N ARG A 199 2.02 10.13 7.81
CA ARG A 199 1.46 11.49 7.75
C ARG A 199 0.16 11.48 6.96
N VAL A 200 -0.92 11.90 7.61
CA VAL A 200 -2.20 12.22 7.01
C VAL A 200 -2.34 13.74 7.03
N ALA A 201 -2.53 14.32 5.84
CA ALA A 201 -2.71 15.75 5.70
C ALA A 201 -3.95 16.21 6.48
N GLY A 202 -3.80 17.25 7.29
CA GLY A 202 -4.93 17.87 7.97
C GLY A 202 -5.93 18.48 6.99
N GLU A 203 -7.20 18.61 7.41
CA GLU A 203 -8.14 19.48 6.69
C GLU A 203 -7.64 20.93 6.71
N ALA A 204 -8.16 21.77 5.80
CA ALA A 204 -7.76 23.18 5.72
C ALA A 204 -7.81 23.87 7.10
N GLY A 205 -6.64 24.32 7.58
CA GLY A 205 -6.48 24.98 8.88
C GLY A 205 -6.23 24.05 10.08
N LYS A 206 -6.20 22.72 9.90
CA LYS A 206 -5.82 21.74 10.92
C LYS A 206 -4.39 21.25 10.69
N PRO A 207 -3.61 20.95 11.76
CA PRO A 207 -2.28 20.38 11.61
C PRO A 207 -2.36 18.98 11.00
N ASP A 208 -1.28 18.59 10.32
CA ASP A 208 -1.08 17.20 9.91
C ASP A 208 -1.06 16.28 11.14
N THR A 209 -1.55 15.07 10.95
CA THR A 209 -1.53 14.03 11.97
C THR A 209 -0.73 12.84 11.50
N TYR A 210 -0.16 12.09 12.43
CA TYR A 210 0.50 10.82 12.15
C TYR A 210 -0.38 9.71 12.69
N VAL A 211 -0.84 8.84 11.80
CA VAL A 211 -1.72 7.71 12.15
C VAL A 211 -0.91 6.43 12.04
N PRO A 212 -0.89 5.56 13.06
CA PRO A 212 -0.20 4.28 12.97
C PRO A 212 -0.65 3.49 11.74
N LEU A 213 0.31 3.02 10.95
CA LEU A 213 0.04 2.35 9.68
C LEU A 213 -0.72 1.04 9.88
N ASP A 214 -0.39 0.28 10.91
CA ASP A 214 -1.12 -0.94 11.25
C ASP A 214 -2.58 -0.67 11.59
N ARG A 215 -2.88 0.42 12.31
CA ARG A 215 -4.27 0.87 12.52
C ARG A 215 -4.95 1.29 11.22
N LEU A 216 -4.27 2.08 10.38
CA LEU A 216 -4.82 2.53 9.09
C LEU A 216 -5.21 1.35 8.19
N LEU A 217 -4.44 0.26 8.29
CA LEU A 217 -4.66 -0.97 7.53
C LEU A 217 -5.61 -1.95 8.22
N GLY A 218 -6.11 -1.64 9.42
CA GLY A 218 -6.96 -2.53 10.22
C GLY A 218 -6.25 -3.78 10.75
N CYS A 219 -4.91 -3.76 10.83
CA CYS A 219 -4.10 -4.88 11.31
C CYS A 219 -4.17 -5.04 12.84
N ASP A 220 -4.38 -3.95 13.58
CA ASP A 220 -4.51 -3.94 15.06
C ASP A 220 -5.75 -4.71 15.53
N ILE A 221 -6.88 -4.54 14.84
CA ILE A 221 -8.15 -5.23 15.12
C ILE A 221 -8.00 -6.76 15.00
N LEU A 222 -7.11 -7.25 14.13
CA LEU A 222 -6.89 -8.68 13.91
C LEU A 222 -6.05 -9.33 15.02
N GLU A 223 -5.19 -8.58 15.70
CA GLU A 223 -4.40 -9.10 16.83
C GLU A 223 -5.30 -9.36 18.04
N GLU A 224 -6.25 -8.46 18.30
CA GLU A 224 -7.24 -8.61 19.38
C GLU A 224 -8.18 -9.82 19.15
N GLN A 225 -8.55 -10.11 17.90
CA GLN A 225 -9.38 -11.28 17.56
C GLN A 225 -8.58 -12.58 17.39
N GLY A 226 -7.25 -12.50 17.37
CA GLY A 226 -6.33 -13.61 17.11
C GLY A 226 -5.55 -14.10 18.33
N ALA A 227 -5.69 -13.46 19.49
CA ALA A 227 -5.17 -13.94 20.76
C ALA A 227 -6.11 -15.02 21.32
N PRO A 228 -5.70 -16.31 21.37
CA PRO A 228 -6.37 -17.22 22.30
C PRO A 228 -6.14 -16.65 23.70
N ASP A 229 -7.21 -16.52 24.48
CA ASP A 229 -7.18 -16.09 25.88
C ASP A 229 -6.00 -16.72 26.62
N ALA A 230 -4.91 -15.96 26.77
CA ALA A 230 -3.79 -16.32 27.62
C ALA A 230 -4.19 -16.32 29.10
N ALA A 231 -5.43 -15.91 29.41
CA ALA A 231 -6.05 -15.96 30.72
C ALA A 231 -6.71 -17.32 31.07
N SER A 232 -6.84 -18.28 30.15
CA SER A 232 -7.51 -19.57 30.45
C SER A 232 -6.58 -20.69 30.98
N ARG A 233 -5.28 -20.41 31.20
CA ARG A 233 -4.30 -21.42 31.68
C ARG A 233 -3.78 -21.20 33.10
N ALA A 234 -4.53 -20.50 33.94
CA ALA A 234 -4.15 -20.32 35.33
C ALA A 234 -5.30 -20.64 36.30
N HIS A 235 -5.94 -21.81 36.22
CA HIS A 235 -6.77 -22.34 37.32
C HIS A 235 -7.03 -23.86 37.19
N VAL A 236 -5.99 -24.68 37.23
CA VAL A 236 -6.09 -26.04 37.79
C VAL A 236 -4.75 -26.39 38.43
N THR A 237 -4.57 -26.00 39.68
CA THR A 237 -3.85 -26.80 40.68
C THR A 237 -4.36 -26.34 42.04
N SER A 238 -5.21 -27.14 42.66
CA SER A 238 -5.50 -27.07 44.09
C SER A 238 -4.83 -28.27 44.78
N PRO A 239 -4.45 -28.11 46.05
CA PRO A 239 -3.40 -28.91 46.68
C PRO A 239 -3.91 -30.25 47.22
N SER A 240 -2.94 -31.07 47.62
CA SER A 240 -3.00 -32.40 48.22
C SER A 240 -4.03 -32.59 49.33
#